data_AF-A0A6N8EEK1-F1
#
_entry.id   AF-A0A6N8EEK1-F1
#
_cell.length_a   1.000
_cell.length_b   1.000
_cell.length_c   1.000
_cell.angle_alpha   90.00
_cell.angle_beta   90.00
_cell.angle_gamma   90.00
#
_symmetry.space_group_name_H-M   'P 1'
#
loop_
_entity.id
_entity.type
_entity.pdbx_description
1 polymer ?
#
loop_
_entity_poly.entity_id
_entity_poly.type
_entity_poly.pdbx_seq_one_letter_code
_entity_poly.pdbx_strand_id
1 'polypeptide(L)'
;MEAAAEGVIGRLLPPPADSTRGARLIQVSAAINPGNSGGPLFDVAGRVIGINTLKALAAVPILSADGRGLAVQRVATGEGLGWAVASDELLPLLDRLGLDYAVSTRRLGAVGLFRQRQPGLATMLVLLLVAALGGGGWLVARAGGRGLRASGPAARPQPNPSPSVQVQRPVLRGLSGPYAGAAIPLDQGPVAIGRDPALARLVLPAHCTAISQRHALVTYRTGLEGFVLEDCWSTNGVFLMTTEGDGQRLPPGQSYPLVPGARFYLGTPEIAFQVDLETKS
;
A
#
# COMPACT_ATOMS: atom_id res chain seq x y z
N MET A 1 4.53 -0.91 29.95
CA MET A 1 4.03 -1.12 28.58
C MET A 1 5.10 -1.89 27.84
N GLU A 2 4.85 -3.17 27.60
CA GLU A 2 5.74 -3.98 26.76
C GLU A 2 5.70 -3.42 25.34
N ALA A 3 6.88 -3.18 24.74
CA ALA A 3 6.98 -2.56 23.43
C ALA A 3 6.41 -3.50 22.36
N ALA A 4 5.24 -3.18 21.81
CA ALA A 4 4.67 -3.94 20.71
C ALA A 4 5.53 -3.73 19.45
N ALA A 5 5.84 -4.81 18.74
CA ALA A 5 6.56 -4.74 17.47
C ALA A 5 5.62 -4.19 16.39
N GLU A 6 6.00 -3.07 15.77
CA GLU A 6 5.25 -2.46 14.67
C GLU A 6 5.76 -2.95 13.31
N GLY A 7 4.87 -3.01 12.32
CA GLY A 7 5.21 -3.45 10.98
C GLY A 7 4.09 -3.23 9.98
N VAL A 8 4.34 -3.62 8.72
CA VAL A 8 3.40 -3.49 7.61
C VAL A 8 2.90 -4.88 7.21
N ILE A 9 1.63 -4.96 6.84
CA ILE A 9 1.04 -6.16 6.23
C ILE A 9 1.44 -6.21 4.76
N GLY A 10 2.23 -7.20 4.38
CA GLY A 10 2.73 -7.34 3.00
C GLY A 10 1.80 -8.14 2.09
N ARG A 11 1.21 -9.22 2.60
CA ARG A 11 0.43 -10.17 1.80
C ARG A 11 -0.58 -10.93 2.65
N LEU A 12 -1.73 -11.23 2.04
CA LEU A 12 -2.70 -12.19 2.53
C LEU A 12 -2.59 -13.44 1.67
N LEU A 13 -2.26 -14.57 2.28
CA LEU A 13 -2.24 -15.86 1.61
C LEU A 13 -3.55 -16.59 1.89
N PRO A 14 -4.29 -17.01 0.84
CA PRO A 14 -5.42 -17.91 1.01
C PRO A 14 -4.93 -19.26 1.55
N PRO A 15 -5.83 -20.08 2.13
CA PRO A 15 -5.46 -21.42 2.56
C PRO A 15 -5.04 -22.24 1.33
N PRO A 16 -3.99 -23.08 1.42
CA PRO A 16 -3.54 -23.90 0.29
C PRO A 16 -4.67 -24.80 -0.23
N ALA A 17 -4.85 -24.82 -1.55
CA ALA A 17 -5.97 -25.50 -2.22
C ALA A 17 -6.09 -27.00 -1.89
N ASP A 18 -4.97 -27.67 -1.58
CA ASP A 18 -4.92 -29.10 -1.27
C ASP A 18 -4.93 -29.42 0.24
N SER A 19 -5.10 -28.41 1.10
CA SER A 19 -5.08 -28.61 2.55
C SER A 19 -6.47 -28.40 3.16
N THR A 20 -7.12 -29.49 3.57
CA THR A 20 -8.33 -29.47 4.43
C THR A 20 -8.06 -28.88 5.84
N ARG A 21 -6.80 -28.51 6.12
CA ARG A 21 -6.32 -27.85 7.35
C ARG A 21 -5.57 -26.55 7.09
N GLY A 22 -5.66 -25.99 5.88
CA GLY A 22 -5.02 -24.72 5.54
C GLY A 22 -5.66 -23.56 6.30
N ALA A 23 -4.84 -22.69 6.89
CA ALA A 23 -5.29 -21.45 7.49
C ALA A 23 -4.92 -20.26 6.60
N ARG A 24 -5.77 -19.23 6.54
CA ARG A 24 -5.38 -17.94 5.95
C ARG A 24 -4.21 -17.35 6.72
N LEU A 25 -3.19 -16.90 5.99
CA LEU A 25 -1.99 -16.30 6.58
C LEU A 25 -1.86 -14.83 6.20
N ILE A 26 -1.38 -14.04 7.15
CA ILE A 26 -1.06 -12.63 7.04
C ILE A 26 0.46 -12.52 7.16
N GLN A 27 1.10 -12.02 6.12
CA GLN A 27 2.51 -11.68 6.16
C GLN A 27 2.68 -10.32 6.83
N VAL A 28 3.53 -10.26 7.85
CA VAL A 28 3.87 -9.03 8.56
C VAL A 28 5.37 -8.81 8.58
N SER A 29 5.79 -7.55 8.45
CA SER A 29 7.20 -7.17 8.60
C SER A 29 7.63 -7.01 10.06
N ALA A 30 6.67 -7.04 10.99
CA ALA A 30 6.95 -6.94 12.42
C ALA A 30 7.82 -8.13 12.86
N ALA A 31 8.86 -7.85 13.65
CA ALA A 31 9.73 -8.90 14.16
C ALA A 31 8.93 -9.85 15.06
N ILE A 32 8.86 -11.13 14.70
CA ILE A 32 8.28 -12.18 15.54
C ILE A 32 9.41 -12.90 16.26
N ASN A 33 9.44 -12.73 17.58
CA ASN A 33 10.41 -13.31 18.49
C ASN A 33 9.67 -14.11 19.58
N PRO A 34 10.37 -15.00 20.32
CA PRO A 34 9.82 -15.57 21.55
C PRO A 34 9.32 -14.44 22.47
N GLY A 35 8.04 -14.48 22.85
CA GLY A 35 7.38 -13.42 23.64
C GLY A 35 6.19 -12.75 22.93
N ASN A 36 6.31 -12.44 21.63
CA ASN A 36 5.16 -11.95 20.83
C ASN A 36 4.60 -13.00 19.86
N SER A 37 5.32 -14.11 19.67
CA SER A 37 4.83 -15.33 19.03
C SER A 37 3.70 -15.93 19.86
N GLY A 38 2.56 -16.23 19.23
CA GLY A 38 1.31 -16.67 19.87
C GLY A 38 0.39 -15.53 20.31
N GLY A 39 0.90 -14.29 20.32
CA GLY A 39 0.12 -13.11 20.68
C GLY A 39 -0.76 -12.57 19.53
N PRO A 40 -1.76 -11.73 19.85
CA PRO A 40 -2.60 -11.08 18.86
C PRO A 40 -1.83 -10.05 18.03
N LEU A 41 -2.13 -10.02 16.73
CA LEU A 41 -1.77 -8.97 15.80
C LEU A 41 -2.90 -7.95 15.74
N PHE A 42 -2.59 -6.68 15.99
CA PHE A 42 -3.56 -5.60 15.98
C PHE A 42 -3.43 -4.72 14.73
N ASP A 43 -4.56 -4.23 14.25
CA ASP A 43 -4.54 -3.08 13.37
C ASP A 43 -4.39 -1.77 14.15
N VAL A 44 -4.24 -0.66 13.43
CA VAL A 44 -4.15 0.67 14.03
C VAL A 44 -5.36 1.03 14.89
N ALA A 45 -6.51 0.37 14.67
CA ALA A 45 -7.74 0.57 15.43
C ALA A 45 -7.74 -0.15 16.79
N GLY A 46 -6.73 -0.98 17.07
CA GLY A 46 -6.70 -1.87 18.24
C GLY A 46 -7.53 -3.13 18.06
N ARG A 47 -7.95 -3.46 16.82
CA ARG A 47 -8.70 -4.68 16.53
C ARG A 47 -7.75 -5.82 16.23
N VAL A 48 -8.07 -7.01 16.72
CA VAL A 48 -7.32 -8.23 16.40
C VAL A 48 -7.61 -8.60 14.94
N ILE A 49 -6.55 -8.71 14.15
CA ILE A 49 -6.61 -9.11 12.74
C ILE A 49 -5.96 -10.48 12.50
N GLY A 50 -5.11 -10.95 13.42
CA GLY A 50 -4.52 -12.29 13.36
C GLY A 50 -3.82 -12.70 14.65
N ILE A 51 -3.23 -13.89 14.65
CA ILE A 51 -2.40 -14.43 15.74
C ILE A 51 -1.01 -14.71 15.18
N ASN A 52 0.03 -14.13 15.78
CA ASN A 52 1.40 -14.35 15.37
C ASN A 52 1.75 -15.83 15.59
N THR A 53 2.27 -16.54 14.59
CA THR A 53 2.54 -17.98 14.74
C THR A 53 4.02 -18.31 14.72
N LEU A 54 4.77 -18.03 13.65
CA LEU A 54 6.22 -18.29 13.60
C LEU A 54 6.93 -17.41 12.54
N LYS A 55 8.24 -17.20 12.73
CA LYS A 55 9.19 -16.68 11.73
C LYS A 55 9.20 -17.61 10.50
N ALA A 56 9.34 -17.07 9.29
CA ALA A 56 9.48 -17.88 8.09
C ALA A 56 10.61 -18.92 8.29
N LEU A 57 10.27 -20.22 8.22
CA LEU A 57 11.25 -21.31 8.27
C LEU A 57 11.40 -21.85 6.86
N ALA A 58 12.57 -21.68 6.26
CA ALA A 58 12.94 -22.35 5.04
C ALA A 58 13.28 -23.80 5.38
N ALA A 59 12.64 -24.73 4.69
CA ALA A 59 13.04 -26.13 4.70
C ALA A 59 14.28 -26.26 3.83
N VAL A 60 15.45 -26.33 4.46
CA VAL A 60 16.71 -26.60 3.76
C VAL A 60 16.96 -28.10 3.84
N PRO A 61 17.01 -28.81 2.69
CA PRO A 61 17.48 -30.18 2.68
C PRO A 61 18.97 -30.21 3.02
N ILE A 62 19.31 -30.83 4.15
CA ILE A 62 20.67 -31.12 4.59
C ILE A 62 20.93 -32.62 4.45
N LEU A 63 22.17 -33.00 4.14
CA LEU A 63 22.59 -34.40 4.20
C LEU A 63 22.62 -34.83 5.68
N SER A 64 21.93 -35.93 6.01
CA SER A 64 22.00 -36.51 7.36
C SER A 64 23.45 -36.84 7.72
N ALA A 65 23.79 -36.71 9.01
CA ALA A 65 25.16 -36.91 9.51
C ALA A 65 25.71 -38.33 9.28
N ASP A 66 24.85 -39.30 9.00
CA ASP A 66 25.16 -40.68 8.65
C ASP A 66 25.35 -40.90 7.13
N GLY A 67 25.24 -39.84 6.31
CA GLY A 67 25.38 -39.89 4.86
C GLY A 67 24.28 -40.67 4.14
N ARG A 68 23.21 -41.07 4.84
CA ARG A 68 22.14 -41.94 4.31
C ARG A 68 20.79 -41.24 4.37
N GLY A 69 20.68 -40.10 3.68
CA GLY A 69 19.39 -39.45 3.43
C GLY A 69 19.45 -37.93 3.44
N LEU A 70 18.39 -37.33 2.91
CA LEU A 70 18.11 -35.90 3.00
C LEU A 70 17.27 -35.65 4.26
N ALA A 71 17.87 -35.02 5.27
CA ALA A 71 17.14 -34.48 6.41
C ALA A 71 16.64 -33.07 6.07
N VAL A 72 15.43 -32.73 6.49
CA VAL A 72 14.88 -31.37 6.30
C VAL A 72 15.15 -30.56 7.54
N GLN A 73 16.09 -29.62 7.47
CA GLN A 73 16.34 -28.66 8.55
C GLN A 73 15.55 -27.39 8.30
N ARG A 74 14.77 -26.98 9.31
CA ARG A 74 14.03 -25.72 9.29
C ARG A 74 14.96 -24.59 9.73
N VAL A 75 15.39 -23.75 8.79
CA VAL A 75 16.27 -22.61 9.03
C VAL A 75 15.47 -21.32 8.89
N ALA A 76 15.63 -20.39 9.83
CA ALA A 76 14.93 -19.11 9.79
C ALA A 76 15.33 -18.31 8.52
N THR A 77 14.36 -18.07 7.63
CA THR A 77 14.54 -17.31 6.39
C THR A 77 14.48 -15.82 6.70
N GLY A 78 15.62 -15.26 7.11
CA GLY A 78 15.81 -13.81 7.22
C GLY A 78 15.10 -13.13 8.39
N GLU A 79 15.59 -11.96 8.77
CA GLU A 79 14.93 -11.05 9.71
C GLU A 79 13.81 -10.27 8.97
N GLY A 80 12.66 -10.05 9.62
CA GLY A 80 11.57 -9.23 9.07
C GLY A 80 10.48 -9.98 8.27
N LEU A 81 10.46 -11.32 8.28
CA LEU A 81 9.37 -12.12 7.70
C LEU A 81 8.62 -12.89 8.79
N GLY A 82 7.55 -12.28 9.30
CA GLY A 82 6.62 -12.87 10.24
C GLY A 82 5.34 -13.33 9.57
N TRP A 83 4.75 -14.40 10.11
CA TRP A 83 3.44 -14.90 9.70
C TRP A 83 2.46 -14.85 10.87
N ALA A 84 1.25 -14.39 10.60
CA ALA A 84 0.13 -14.48 11.50
C ALA A 84 -1.01 -15.27 10.84
N VAL A 85 -1.68 -16.13 11.60
CA VAL A 85 -2.92 -16.78 11.17
C VAL A 85 -4.03 -15.73 11.23
N ALA A 86 -4.84 -15.61 10.19
CA ALA A 86 -5.92 -14.64 10.14
C ALA A 86 -6.93 -14.89 11.27
N SER A 87 -7.41 -13.82 11.89
CA SER A 87 -8.35 -13.90 13.02
C SER A 87 -9.65 -14.62 12.69
N ASP A 88 -10.08 -14.58 11.43
CA ASP A 88 -11.27 -15.30 10.96
C ASP A 88 -11.19 -16.83 11.19
N GLU A 89 -9.97 -17.39 11.19
CA GLU A 89 -9.75 -18.82 11.43
C GLU A 89 -10.04 -19.21 12.89
N LEU A 90 -10.11 -18.23 13.80
CA LEU A 90 -10.47 -18.45 15.20
C LEU A 90 -11.97 -18.47 15.42
N LEU A 91 -12.78 -17.85 14.55
CA LEU A 91 -14.23 -17.70 14.77
C LEU A 91 -14.92 -19.04 15.03
N PRO A 92 -14.68 -20.11 14.24
CA PRO A 92 -15.29 -21.41 14.50
C PRO A 92 -14.83 -22.05 15.82
N LEU A 93 -13.65 -21.69 16.32
CA LEU A 93 -13.12 -22.16 17.59
C LEU A 93 -13.78 -21.43 18.76
N LEU A 94 -13.93 -20.10 18.63
CA LEU A 94 -14.62 -19.26 19.61
C LEU A 94 -16.08 -19.66 19.75
N ASP A 95 -16.77 -19.93 18.64
CA ASP A 95 -18.14 -20.42 18.63
C ASP A 95 -18.27 -21.76 19.39
N ARG A 96 -17.36 -22.72 19.15
CA ARG A 96 -17.34 -24.01 19.85
C ARG A 96 -17.07 -23.89 21.34
N LEU A 97 -16.25 -22.91 21.73
CA LEU A 97 -15.91 -22.64 23.12
C LEU A 97 -16.96 -21.79 23.83
N GLY A 98 -17.98 -21.29 23.11
CA GLY A 98 -19.02 -20.42 23.66
C GLY A 98 -18.46 -19.08 24.15
N LEU A 99 -17.43 -18.56 23.50
CA LEU A 99 -16.80 -17.29 23.85
C LEU A 99 -17.39 -16.16 23.02
N ASP A 100 -17.90 -15.12 23.69
CA ASP A 100 -18.44 -13.94 23.03
C ASP A 100 -17.33 -13.15 22.31
N TYR A 101 -17.62 -12.69 21.09
CA TYR A 101 -16.74 -11.81 20.32
C TYR A 101 -17.53 -10.78 19.51
N ALA A 102 -16.86 -9.69 19.15
CA ALA A 102 -17.42 -8.64 18.31
C ALA A 102 -16.62 -8.53 17.00
N VAL A 103 -17.30 -8.61 15.86
CA VAL A 103 -16.68 -8.44 14.53
C VAL A 103 -16.89 -7.02 14.03
N SER A 104 -15.81 -6.35 13.63
CA SER A 104 -15.85 -4.98 13.12
C SER A 104 -15.43 -4.95 11.65
N THR A 105 -16.38 -4.67 10.75
CA THR A 105 -16.14 -4.50 9.30
C THR A 105 -15.83 -3.06 8.90
N ARG A 106 -15.81 -2.12 9.86
CA ARG A 106 -15.69 -0.69 9.60
C ARG A 106 -14.28 -0.34 9.15
N ARG A 107 -14.09 0.11 7.90
CA ARG A 107 -12.82 0.74 7.51
C ARG A 107 -12.73 2.12 8.16
N LEU A 108 -11.62 2.41 8.82
CA LEU A 108 -11.36 3.77 9.31
C LEU A 108 -11.12 4.67 8.08
N GLY A 109 -11.99 5.66 7.88
CA GLY A 109 -11.75 6.72 6.89
C GLY A 109 -10.57 7.61 7.31
N ALA A 110 -10.11 8.49 6.41
CA ALA A 110 -8.98 9.39 6.64
C ALA A 110 -9.09 10.18 7.96
N VAL A 111 -10.30 10.64 8.31
CA VAL A 111 -10.58 11.35 9.57
C VAL A 111 -10.40 10.45 10.80
N GLY A 112 -10.81 9.17 10.69
CA GLY A 112 -10.66 8.19 11.77
C GLY A 112 -9.19 7.83 12.01
N LEU A 113 -8.43 7.63 10.94
CA LEU A 113 -6.99 7.39 10.98
C LEU A 113 -6.22 8.58 11.57
N PHE A 114 -6.59 9.81 11.20
CA PHE A 114 -5.97 11.03 11.70
C PHE A 114 -6.21 11.22 13.21
N ARG A 115 -7.47 11.05 13.66
CA ARG A 115 -7.82 11.11 15.09
C ARG A 115 -7.07 10.07 15.91
N GLN A 116 -6.85 8.88 15.35
CA GLN A 116 -6.17 7.79 16.03
C GLN A 116 -4.66 7.98 16.10
N ARG A 117 -4.04 8.50 15.03
CA ARG A 117 -2.58 8.68 14.95
C ARG A 117 -2.09 9.93 15.67
N GLN A 118 -2.93 10.96 15.81
CA GLN A 118 -2.58 12.25 16.40
C GLN A 118 -3.74 12.79 17.28
N PRO A 119 -4.05 12.14 18.41
CA PRO A 119 -5.20 12.52 19.23
C PRO A 119 -5.10 13.95 19.74
N GLY A 120 -3.90 14.40 20.13
CA GLY A 120 -3.66 15.77 20.61
C GLY A 120 -3.92 16.86 19.56
N LEU A 121 -3.48 16.62 18.32
CA LEU A 121 -3.68 17.57 17.23
C LEU A 121 -5.15 17.59 16.78
N ALA A 122 -5.82 16.43 16.77
CA ALA A 122 -7.26 16.35 16.53
C ALA A 122 -8.06 17.12 17.60
N THR A 123 -7.72 16.98 18.88
CA THR A 123 -8.37 17.76 19.95
C THR A 123 -8.08 19.25 19.83
N MET A 124 -6.85 19.64 19.47
CA MET A 124 -6.48 21.05 19.28
C MET A 124 -7.24 21.69 18.11
N LEU A 125 -7.39 20.98 16.99
CA LEU A 125 -8.18 21.44 15.85
C LEU A 125 -9.67 21.59 16.19
N VAL A 126 -10.23 20.68 16.98
CA VAL A 126 -11.62 20.78 17.46
C VAL A 126 -11.77 21.98 18.41
N LEU A 127 -10.83 22.18 19.34
CA LEU A 127 -10.83 23.34 20.23
C LEU A 127 -10.69 24.67 19.47
N LEU A 128 -9.83 24.72 18.46
CA LEU A 128 -9.69 25.88 17.56
C LEU A 128 -10.97 26.14 16.77
N LEU A 129 -11.63 25.10 16.27
CA LEU A 129 -12.91 25.22 15.57
C LEU A 129 -14.02 25.75 16.49
N VAL A 130 -14.10 25.23 17.72
CA VAL A 130 -15.05 25.69 18.74
C VAL A 130 -14.74 27.13 19.17
N ALA A 131 -13.46 27.49 19.31
CA ALA A 131 -13.05 28.87 19.62
C ALA A 131 -13.35 29.83 18.46
N ALA A 132 -13.22 29.41 17.20
CA ALA A 132 -13.57 30.21 16.03
C ALA A 132 -15.09 30.42 15.90
N LEU A 133 -15.88 29.36 16.12
CA LEU A 133 -17.34 29.43 16.10
C LEU A 133 -17.92 30.17 17.32
N GLY A 134 -17.33 29.97 18.51
CA GLY A 134 -17.70 30.66 19.74
C GLY A 134 -17.24 32.13 19.79
N GLY A 135 -16.04 32.41 19.28
CA GLY A 135 -15.49 33.77 19.17
C GLY A 135 -16.15 34.60 18.07
N GLY A 136 -16.58 33.97 16.97
CA GLY A 136 -17.37 34.61 15.91
C GLY A 136 -18.78 35.02 16.36
N GLY A 137 -19.37 34.29 17.32
CA GLY A 137 -20.68 34.63 17.89
C GLY A 137 -20.68 35.91 18.74
N TRP A 138 -19.54 36.28 19.33
CA TRP A 138 -19.44 37.45 20.22
C TRP A 138 -19.09 38.74 19.47
N LEU A 139 -18.40 38.67 18.33
CA LEU A 139 -18.00 39.84 17.53
C LEU A 139 -19.03 40.30 16.47
N VAL A 140 -20.10 39.53 16.22
CA VAL A 140 -21.15 39.90 15.24
C VAL A 140 -22.38 40.57 15.89
N ALA A 141 -22.45 40.68 17.22
CA ALA A 141 -23.59 41.28 17.91
C ALA A 141 -23.63 42.83 17.94
N ARG A 142 -22.76 43.53 17.19
CA ARG A 142 -22.77 45.00 17.10
C ARG A 142 -22.41 45.52 15.69
N ALA A 143 -23.20 45.14 14.69
CA ALA A 143 -23.35 45.97 13.50
C ALA A 143 -24.77 45.77 12.94
N GLY A 144 -25.53 46.87 12.95
CA GLY A 144 -26.94 46.89 12.64
C GLY A 144 -27.28 46.53 11.19
N GLY A 145 -28.47 45.93 11.09
CA GLY A 145 -29.39 45.82 9.97
C GLY A 145 -28.94 46.24 8.58
N ARG A 146 -29.04 45.30 7.64
CA ARG A 146 -29.64 45.54 6.32
C ARG A 146 -30.30 44.25 5.83
N GLY A 147 -31.61 44.32 5.65
CA GLY A 147 -32.44 43.20 5.23
C GLY A 147 -32.05 42.70 3.85
N LEU A 148 -32.04 41.38 3.70
CA LEU A 148 -32.12 40.73 2.41
C LEU A 148 -33.33 39.81 2.43
N ARG A 149 -34.20 40.09 1.47
CA ARG A 149 -35.48 39.45 1.20
C ARG A 149 -35.32 37.94 1.10
N ALA A 150 -36.27 37.22 1.69
CA ALA A 150 -36.52 35.82 1.41
C ALA A 150 -36.77 35.65 -0.09
N SER A 151 -35.82 35.02 -0.76
CA SER A 151 -36.02 34.41 -2.07
C SER A 151 -36.59 33.02 -1.81
N GLY A 152 -37.71 32.70 -2.48
CA GLY A 152 -38.43 31.43 -2.33
C GLY A 152 -37.56 30.20 -2.62
N PRO A 153 -38.11 28.98 -2.42
CA PRO A 153 -37.36 27.75 -2.60
C PRO A 153 -36.82 27.67 -4.02
N ALA A 154 -35.50 27.87 -4.16
CA ALA A 154 -34.78 27.60 -5.39
C ALA A 154 -34.97 26.12 -5.70
N ALA A 155 -35.47 25.86 -6.90
CA ALA A 155 -35.59 24.52 -7.45
C ALA A 155 -34.28 23.75 -7.23
N ARG A 156 -34.41 22.50 -6.78
CA ARG A 156 -33.31 21.53 -6.82
C ARG A 156 -32.62 21.66 -8.17
N PRO A 157 -31.29 21.78 -8.24
CA PRO A 157 -30.58 21.47 -9.45
C PRO A 157 -30.97 20.02 -9.79
N GLN A 158 -31.78 19.85 -10.84
CA GLN A 158 -31.77 18.58 -11.53
C GLN A 158 -30.31 18.35 -11.92
N PRO A 159 -29.75 17.14 -11.72
CA PRO A 159 -28.48 16.83 -12.34
C PRO A 159 -28.70 16.98 -13.83
N ASN A 160 -28.28 18.12 -14.41
CA ASN A 160 -27.87 18.14 -15.80
C ASN A 160 -26.92 16.95 -15.92
N PRO A 161 -27.10 16.06 -16.91
CA PRO A 161 -26.12 15.02 -17.14
C PRO A 161 -24.79 15.75 -17.31
N SER A 162 -23.94 15.66 -16.29
CA SER A 162 -22.57 16.14 -16.41
C SER A 162 -22.03 15.50 -17.69
N PRO A 163 -21.30 16.25 -18.54
CA PRO A 163 -20.60 15.64 -19.65
C PRO A 163 -19.88 14.43 -19.05
N SER A 164 -20.11 13.25 -19.65
CA SER A 164 -19.49 12.01 -19.23
C SER A 164 -18.01 12.30 -19.01
N VAL A 165 -17.61 12.47 -17.74
CA VAL A 165 -16.20 12.60 -17.39
C VAL A 165 -15.68 11.22 -17.70
N GLN A 166 -15.13 11.07 -18.92
CA GLN A 166 -14.44 9.86 -19.30
C GLN A 166 -13.36 9.69 -18.24
N VAL A 167 -13.55 8.72 -17.35
CA VAL A 167 -12.65 8.48 -16.23
C VAL A 167 -11.35 7.99 -16.84
N GLN A 168 -10.43 8.92 -17.10
CA GLN A 168 -9.10 8.61 -17.60
C GLN A 168 -8.36 7.82 -16.51
N ARG A 169 -7.93 6.61 -16.83
CA ARG A 169 -7.26 5.69 -15.90
C ARG A 169 -5.76 5.80 -16.08
N PRO A 170 -5.00 6.13 -15.02
CA PRO A 170 -3.54 6.18 -15.09
C PRO A 170 -2.98 4.75 -15.17
N VAL A 171 -2.20 4.48 -16.20
CA VAL A 171 -1.59 3.18 -16.46
C VAL A 171 -0.09 3.30 -16.71
N LEU A 172 0.63 2.27 -16.28
CA LEU A 172 2.01 2.02 -16.64
C LEU A 172 2.04 0.90 -17.68
N ARG A 173 2.43 1.20 -18.92
CA ARG A 173 2.56 0.21 -20.00
C ARG A 173 3.98 -0.29 -20.10
N GLY A 174 4.18 -1.61 -20.20
CA GLY A 174 5.49 -2.17 -20.55
C GLY A 174 5.72 -2.10 -22.06
N LEU A 175 6.83 -1.48 -22.46
CA LEU A 175 7.25 -1.38 -23.87
C LEU A 175 8.15 -2.53 -24.28
N SER A 176 9.03 -2.97 -23.39
CA SER A 176 10.00 -4.04 -23.63
C SER A 176 10.21 -4.89 -22.36
N GLY A 177 10.79 -6.08 -22.56
CA GLY A 177 11.10 -7.01 -21.48
C GLY A 177 9.89 -7.87 -21.04
N PRO A 178 9.93 -8.44 -19.82
CA PRO A 178 8.95 -9.43 -19.35
C PRO A 178 7.51 -8.93 -19.26
N TYR A 179 7.31 -7.61 -19.26
CA TYR A 179 6.01 -6.95 -19.17
C TYR A 179 5.62 -6.24 -20.47
N ALA A 180 6.30 -6.52 -21.58
CA ALA A 180 5.97 -5.93 -22.88
C ALA A 180 4.49 -6.17 -23.24
N GLY A 181 3.78 -5.09 -23.56
CA GLY A 181 2.35 -5.10 -23.88
C GLY A 181 1.42 -5.15 -22.65
N ALA A 182 1.92 -5.35 -21.43
CA ALA A 182 1.10 -5.32 -20.23
C ALA A 182 0.77 -3.87 -19.82
N ALA A 183 -0.46 -3.65 -19.35
CA ALA A 183 -0.90 -2.38 -18.76
C ALA A 183 -1.16 -2.57 -17.26
N ILE A 184 -0.37 -1.89 -16.42
CA ILE A 184 -0.46 -1.95 -14.97
C ILE A 184 -1.17 -0.70 -14.45
N PRO A 185 -2.29 -0.83 -13.73
CA PRO A 185 -3.03 0.32 -13.24
C PRO A 185 -2.32 0.98 -12.04
N LEU A 186 -2.23 2.32 -12.06
CA LEU A 186 -1.56 3.16 -11.05
C LEU A 186 -2.53 3.85 -10.07
N ASP A 187 -3.83 3.61 -10.22
CA ASP A 187 -4.91 4.14 -9.36
C ASP A 187 -4.93 3.50 -7.95
N GLN A 188 -4.41 2.28 -7.82
CA GLN A 188 -4.35 1.53 -6.56
C GLN A 188 -3.13 1.87 -5.68
N GLY A 189 -2.42 2.97 -5.98
CA GLY A 189 -1.26 3.42 -5.22
C GLY A 189 0.08 3.20 -5.94
N PRO A 190 1.19 3.51 -5.27
CA PRO A 190 2.51 3.50 -5.89
C PRO A 190 2.93 2.08 -6.32
N VAL A 191 3.59 2.00 -7.48
CA VAL A 191 4.12 0.77 -8.06
C VAL A 191 5.63 0.81 -8.00
N ALA A 192 6.19 0.06 -7.04
CA ALA A 192 7.61 -0.22 -7.01
C ALA A 192 7.95 -1.31 -8.04
N ILE A 193 9.01 -1.08 -8.82
CA ILE A 193 9.54 -2.00 -9.84
C ILE A 193 10.90 -2.50 -9.38
N GLY A 194 11.14 -3.80 -9.49
CA GLY A 194 12.40 -4.41 -9.08
C GLY A 194 12.36 -5.93 -9.14
N ARG A 195 13.46 -6.57 -8.77
CA ARG A 195 13.56 -8.04 -8.77
C ARG A 195 13.01 -8.71 -7.51
N ASP A 196 12.92 -7.98 -6.41
CA ASP A 196 12.52 -8.56 -5.14
C ASP A 196 11.01 -8.41 -4.93
N PRO A 197 10.23 -9.51 -4.86
CA PRO A 197 8.80 -9.46 -4.57
C PRO A 197 8.46 -8.89 -3.20
N ALA A 198 9.42 -8.76 -2.27
CA ALA A 198 9.21 -8.10 -0.99
C ALA A 198 9.24 -6.56 -1.09
N LEU A 199 9.95 -6.01 -2.09
CA LEU A 199 10.16 -4.57 -2.24
C LEU A 199 9.49 -3.98 -3.49
N ALA A 200 9.13 -4.83 -4.46
CA ALA A 200 8.53 -4.44 -5.72
C ALA A 200 7.13 -5.06 -5.88
N ARG A 201 6.18 -4.24 -6.33
CA ARG A 201 4.85 -4.69 -6.76
C ARG A 201 4.90 -5.25 -8.19
N LEU A 202 5.72 -4.65 -9.05
CA LEU A 202 6.00 -5.14 -10.40
C LEU A 202 7.35 -5.86 -10.36
N VAL A 203 7.29 -7.19 -10.31
CA VAL A 203 8.45 -8.05 -10.03
C VAL A 203 9.08 -8.52 -11.33
N LEU A 204 10.30 -8.10 -11.60
CA LEU A 204 11.08 -8.57 -12.74
C LEU A 204 11.76 -9.91 -12.40
N PRO A 205 11.91 -10.83 -13.36
CA PRO A 205 12.54 -12.13 -13.13
C PRO A 205 13.95 -12.02 -12.56
N ALA A 206 14.34 -13.02 -11.77
CA ALA A 206 15.64 -13.06 -11.10
C ALA A 206 16.84 -13.00 -12.07
N HIS A 207 16.66 -13.45 -13.32
CA HIS A 207 17.69 -13.43 -14.37
C HIS A 207 17.99 -12.03 -14.92
N CYS A 208 17.14 -11.02 -14.67
CA CYS A 208 17.38 -9.63 -15.05
C CYS A 208 18.39 -8.96 -14.09
N THR A 209 19.63 -9.45 -14.06
CA THR A 209 20.67 -9.01 -13.10
C THR A 209 20.98 -7.51 -13.16
N ALA A 210 20.70 -6.86 -14.30
CA ALA A 210 20.79 -5.42 -14.47
C ALA A 210 19.80 -4.61 -13.60
N ILE A 211 18.82 -5.26 -12.98
CA ILE A 211 17.78 -4.63 -12.17
C ILE A 211 18.07 -4.82 -10.68
N SER A 212 17.69 -3.84 -9.86
CA SER A 212 17.90 -3.87 -8.40
C SER A 212 16.69 -4.52 -7.72
N GLN A 213 16.84 -4.96 -6.47
CA GLN A 213 15.75 -5.57 -5.71
C GLN A 213 14.53 -4.65 -5.62
N ARG A 214 14.78 -3.38 -5.32
CA ARG A 214 13.89 -2.23 -5.57
C ARG A 214 14.66 -1.27 -6.47
N HIS A 215 14.17 -1.00 -7.68
CA HIS A 215 14.92 -0.25 -8.68
C HIS A 215 14.27 1.10 -8.99
N ALA A 216 12.96 1.12 -9.22
CA ALA A 216 12.23 2.35 -9.48
C ALA A 216 10.88 2.37 -8.74
N LEU A 217 10.34 3.56 -8.52
CA LEU A 217 9.01 3.78 -7.98
C LEU A 217 8.23 4.69 -8.91
N VAL A 218 7.05 4.22 -9.36
CA VAL A 218 6.12 5.02 -10.13
C VAL A 218 4.88 5.32 -9.30
N THR A 219 4.51 6.58 -9.20
CA THR A 219 3.33 7.03 -8.45
C THR A 219 2.48 7.92 -9.34
N TYR A 220 1.16 7.80 -9.26
CA TYR A 220 0.23 8.76 -9.84
C TYR A 220 -0.38 9.62 -8.73
N ARG A 221 -0.28 10.95 -8.86
CA ARG A 221 -0.86 11.91 -7.90
C ARG A 221 -2.18 12.45 -8.46
N THR A 222 -3.29 11.96 -7.93
CA THR A 222 -4.64 12.37 -8.36
C THR A 222 -4.93 13.87 -8.22
N GLY A 223 -4.37 14.54 -7.21
CA GLY A 223 -4.58 15.98 -7.01
C GLY A 223 -3.83 16.90 -7.97
N LEU A 224 -2.78 16.40 -8.64
CA LEU A 224 -1.97 17.16 -9.61
C LEU A 224 -2.04 16.54 -11.02
N GLU A 225 -2.86 15.49 -11.18
CA GLU A 225 -2.98 14.65 -12.39
C GLU A 225 -1.63 14.29 -13.04
N GLY A 226 -0.62 14.04 -12.21
CA GLY A 226 0.77 13.88 -12.65
C GLY A 226 1.36 12.52 -12.28
N PHE A 227 2.16 11.97 -13.19
CA PHE A 227 3.01 10.82 -12.90
C PHE A 227 4.30 11.30 -12.24
N VAL A 228 4.82 10.50 -11.32
CA VAL A 228 6.09 10.73 -10.65
C VAL A 228 6.90 9.45 -10.70
N LEU A 229 8.15 9.57 -11.15
CA LEU A 229 9.13 8.50 -11.21
C LEU A 229 10.28 8.83 -10.26
N GLU A 230 10.71 7.84 -9.49
CA GLU A 230 11.86 7.96 -8.59
C GLU A 230 12.78 6.76 -8.78
N ASP A 231 14.08 7.01 -8.86
CA ASP A 231 15.10 5.97 -8.80
C ASP A 231 15.38 5.60 -7.33
N CYS A 232 15.11 4.35 -6.95
CA CYS A 232 15.27 3.87 -5.58
C CYS A 232 16.71 3.45 -5.27
N TRP A 233 17.68 4.32 -5.59
CA TRP A 233 19.12 4.04 -5.43
C TRP A 233 19.56 2.79 -6.19
N SER A 234 19.07 2.66 -7.42
CA SER A 234 19.38 1.53 -8.27
C SER A 234 20.86 1.50 -8.68
N THR A 235 21.36 0.28 -8.88
CA THR A 235 22.77 0.06 -9.25
C THR A 235 23.06 0.57 -10.66
N ASN A 236 22.16 0.31 -11.61
CA ASN A 236 22.36 0.66 -13.01
C ASN A 236 21.61 1.94 -13.44
N GLY A 237 20.81 2.54 -12.55
CA GLY A 237 20.11 3.79 -12.81
C GLY A 237 18.79 3.63 -13.55
N VAL A 238 17.95 4.66 -13.41
CA VAL A 238 16.73 4.86 -14.19
C VAL A 238 16.98 5.95 -15.22
N PHE A 239 16.50 5.77 -16.44
CA PHE A 239 16.76 6.69 -17.55
C PHE A 239 15.46 7.09 -18.25
N LEU A 240 15.31 8.37 -18.56
CA LEU A 240 14.26 8.88 -19.44
C LEU A 240 14.68 8.71 -20.89
N MET A 241 13.81 8.12 -21.71
CA MET A 241 14.06 8.03 -23.14
C MET A 241 13.90 9.41 -23.78
N THR A 242 14.94 9.85 -24.49
CA THR A 242 14.88 11.04 -25.34
C THR A 242 14.70 10.62 -26.79
N THR A 243 14.28 11.54 -27.65
CA THR A 243 14.21 11.32 -29.10
C THR A 243 15.59 11.22 -29.76
N GLU A 244 16.67 11.50 -29.02
CA GLU A 244 18.05 11.62 -29.52
C GLU A 244 18.89 10.35 -29.29
N GLY A 245 18.26 9.25 -28.86
CA GLY A 245 18.87 7.91 -28.82
C GLY A 245 19.50 7.52 -27.47
N ASP A 246 20.13 8.46 -26.75
CA ASP A 246 20.61 8.21 -25.39
C ASP A 246 19.59 8.66 -24.34
N GLY A 247 19.40 7.83 -23.30
CA GLY A 247 18.50 8.14 -22.21
C GLY A 247 19.13 9.08 -21.17
N GLN A 248 18.37 10.07 -20.70
CA GLN A 248 18.81 10.94 -19.61
C GLN A 248 18.70 10.19 -18.28
N ARG A 249 19.84 9.95 -17.61
CA ARG A 249 19.86 9.33 -16.28
C ARG A 249 19.23 10.24 -15.23
N LEU A 250 18.34 9.68 -14.42
CA LEU A 250 17.69 10.37 -13.31
C LEU A 250 18.59 10.36 -12.06
N PRO A 251 18.59 11.44 -11.25
CA PRO A 251 19.24 11.43 -9.96
C PRO A 251 18.56 10.43 -8.99
N PRO A 252 19.33 9.58 -8.30
CA PRO A 252 18.77 8.63 -7.33
C PRO A 252 18.11 9.35 -6.14
N GLY A 253 16.97 8.82 -5.69
CA GLY A 253 16.20 9.34 -4.55
C GLY A 253 15.41 10.62 -4.83
N GLN A 254 15.43 11.15 -6.06
CA GLN A 254 14.69 12.34 -6.42
C GLN A 254 13.40 11.99 -7.16
N SER A 255 12.28 12.58 -6.73
CA SER A 255 11.01 12.51 -7.45
C SER A 255 11.08 13.33 -8.73
N TYR A 256 10.91 12.67 -9.87
CA TYR A 256 10.90 13.27 -11.20
C TYR A 256 9.49 13.24 -11.81
N PRO A 257 8.88 14.40 -12.13
CA PRO A 257 7.55 14.43 -12.74
C PRO A 257 7.60 13.93 -14.18
N LEU A 258 6.63 13.10 -14.55
CA LEU A 258 6.45 12.59 -15.91
C LEU A 258 5.12 13.07 -16.48
N VAL A 259 5.16 13.44 -17.76
CA VAL A 259 3.95 13.73 -18.55
C VAL A 259 3.36 12.43 -19.11
N PRO A 260 2.04 12.35 -19.34
CA PRO A 260 1.46 11.24 -20.09
C PRO A 260 2.17 11.05 -21.45
N GLY A 261 2.49 9.81 -21.80
CA GLY A 261 3.29 9.44 -22.97
C GLY A 261 4.81 9.38 -22.71
N ALA A 262 5.31 9.87 -21.57
CA ALA A 262 6.72 9.80 -21.24
C ALA A 262 7.20 8.34 -21.10
N ARG A 263 8.40 8.07 -21.60
CA ARG A 263 9.02 6.74 -21.63
C ARG A 263 10.30 6.73 -20.82
N PHE A 264 10.54 5.63 -20.12
CA PHE A 264 11.74 5.44 -19.33
C PHE A 264 12.17 3.97 -19.35
N TYR A 265 13.43 3.71 -19.05
CA TYR A 265 13.97 2.35 -18.91
C TYR A 265 14.82 2.19 -17.65
N LEU A 266 14.99 0.93 -17.26
CA LEU A 266 15.65 0.53 -16.02
C LEU A 266 16.96 -0.18 -16.35
N GLY A 267 18.11 0.44 -16.05
CA GLY A 267 19.43 -0.08 -16.38
C GLY A 267 19.72 -0.11 -17.89
N THR A 268 19.01 -0.95 -18.64
CA THR A 268 19.13 -1.10 -20.10
C THR A 268 17.78 -0.85 -20.80
N PRO A 269 17.78 -0.45 -22.09
CA PRO A 269 16.55 -0.25 -22.87
C PRO A 269 15.69 -1.51 -23.05
N GLU A 270 16.20 -2.69 -22.69
CA GLU A 270 15.47 -3.96 -22.74
C GLU A 270 14.30 -4.02 -21.74
N ILE A 271 14.32 -3.17 -20.71
CA ILE A 271 13.27 -3.07 -19.71
C ILE A 271 12.76 -1.63 -19.68
N ALA A 272 11.82 -1.34 -20.57
CA ALA A 272 11.26 -0.01 -20.76
C ALA A 272 9.75 0.04 -20.49
N PHE A 273 9.30 1.20 -20.02
CA PHE A 273 7.91 1.48 -19.69
C PHE A 273 7.48 2.85 -20.19
N GLN A 274 6.17 3.03 -20.35
CA GLN A 274 5.51 4.29 -20.68
C GLN A 274 4.40 4.56 -19.66
N VAL A 275 4.28 5.81 -19.19
CA VAL A 275 3.11 6.24 -18.41
C VAL A 275 2.05 6.82 -19.35
N ASP A 276 0.77 6.53 -19.10
CA ASP A 276 -0.31 6.93 -20.00
C ASP A 276 -1.65 7.11 -19.27
N LEU A 277 -2.55 7.90 -19.86
CA LEU A 277 -3.91 8.11 -19.37
C LEU A 277 -4.88 7.42 -20.33
N GLU A 278 -5.41 6.28 -19.91
CA GLU A 278 -6.29 5.46 -20.74
C GLU A 278 -7.73 5.96 -20.63
N THR A 279 -8.29 6.44 -21.74
CA THR A 279 -9.68 6.91 -21.78
C THR A 279 -10.59 5.71 -21.99
N LYS A 280 -11.49 5.44 -21.05
CA LYS A 280 -12.48 4.38 -21.20
C LYS A 280 -13.52 4.80 -22.25
N SER A 281 -13.44 4.22 -23.45
CA SER A 281 -14.49 4.30 -24.47
C SER A 281 -15.79 3.65 -23.99
#